data_AF-A0A9P5XWY8-F1
#
_entry.id   AF-A0A9P5XWY8-F1
#
_cell.length_a   1.000
_cell.length_b   1.000
_cell.length_c   1.000
_cell.angle_alpha   90.00
_cell.angle_beta   90.00
_cell.angle_gamma   90.00
#
_symmetry.space_group_name_H-M   'P 1'
#
loop_
_entity.id
_entity.type
_entity.pdbx_description
1 polymer ?
#
loop_
_entity_poly.entity_id
_entity_poly.type
_entity_poly.pdbx_seq_one_letter_code
_entity_poly.pdbx_strand_id
1 'polypeptide(L)'
;QAIARWALNAQRPAKVVAFVKDSADVALAIKYARVNELPIAIRGGGHSPYGASSIRDGLVIDLSRYINGAVVDPVNKTIRVGGGAI
;
A
#
# COMPACT_ATOMS: atom_id res chain seq x y z
N GLN A 1 -1.54 10.05 -9.33
CA GLN A 1 -2.98 9.81 -9.04
C GLN A 1 -3.13 8.70 -8.00
N ALA A 2 -4.10 8.81 -7.08
CA ALA A 2 -4.23 7.91 -5.91
C ALA A 2 -4.71 6.48 -6.24
N ILE A 3 -5.57 6.33 -7.25
CA ILE A 3 -6.16 5.04 -7.63
C ILE A 3 -5.51 4.40 -8.88
N ALA A 4 -4.54 5.07 -9.50
CA ALA A 4 -3.88 4.57 -10.70
C ALA A 4 -3.18 3.23 -10.45
N ARG A 5 -3.28 2.31 -11.41
CA ARG A 5 -2.58 1.02 -11.44
C ARG A 5 -1.82 0.88 -12.75
N TRP A 6 -0.80 0.01 -12.76
CA TRP A 6 -0.04 -0.28 -13.98
C TRP A 6 -0.96 -0.82 -15.09
N ALA A 7 -1.79 -1.80 -14.76
CA ALA A 7 -2.81 -2.32 -15.67
C ALA A 7 -4.11 -1.52 -15.49
N LEU A 8 -4.62 -0.91 -16.56
CA LEU A 8 -5.84 -0.10 -16.53
C LEU A 8 -7.06 -0.91 -16.05
N ASN A 9 -7.16 -2.19 -16.43
CA ASN A 9 -8.23 -3.10 -16.01
C ASN A 9 -8.21 -3.44 -14.50
N ALA A 10 -7.09 -3.16 -13.81
CA ALA A 10 -6.93 -3.41 -12.37
C ALA A 10 -7.33 -2.21 -11.50
N GLN A 11 -7.60 -1.04 -12.09
CA GLN A 11 -8.00 0.15 -11.36
C GLN A 11 -9.46 0.04 -10.87
N ARG A 12 -9.67 0.24 -9.57
CA ARG A 12 -10.97 0.24 -8.92
C ARG A 12 -11.14 1.54 -8.14
N PRO A 13 -12.34 2.14 -8.13
CA PRO A 13 -12.58 3.39 -7.41
C PRO A 13 -12.64 3.10 -5.90
N ALA A 14 -11.53 3.35 -5.21
CA ALA A 14 -11.46 3.25 -3.76
C ALA A 14 -12.26 4.38 -3.09
N LYS A 15 -12.88 4.09 -1.96
CA LYS A 15 -13.55 5.11 -1.14
C LYS A 15 -12.55 5.99 -0.40
N VAL A 16 -11.46 5.38 0.07
CA VAL A 16 -10.35 6.06 0.77
C VAL A 16 -9.02 5.49 0.30
N VAL A 17 -8.01 6.36 0.19
CA VAL A 17 -6.61 5.96 0.00
C VAL A 17 -5.78 6.58 1.12
N ALA A 18 -5.17 5.75 1.95
CA ALA A 18 -4.28 6.16 3.03
C ALA A 18 -2.83 6.02 2.59
N PHE A 19 -2.13 7.15 2.47
CA PHE A 19 -0.68 7.18 2.24
C PHE A 19 0.04 7.12 3.58
N VAL A 20 0.43 5.91 3.99
CA VAL A 20 1.01 5.65 5.31
C VAL A 20 2.50 5.98 5.33
N LYS A 21 2.99 6.51 6.45
CA LYS A 21 4.39 6.92 6.63
C LYS A 21 5.22 5.89 7.38
N ASP A 22 4.58 5.08 8.21
CA ASP A 22 5.22 4.09 9.07
C ASP A 22 4.23 2.97 9.45
N SER A 23 4.67 2.07 10.34
CA SER A 23 3.85 0.98 10.85
C SER A 23 2.69 1.43 11.76
N ALA A 24 2.80 2.59 12.42
CA ALA A 24 1.72 3.12 13.25
C ALA A 24 0.56 3.61 12.37
N ASP A 25 0.87 4.28 11.26
CA ASP A 25 -0.12 4.64 10.25
C ASP A 25 -0.82 3.42 9.64
N VAL A 26 -0.08 2.32 9.38
CA VAL A 26 -0.68 1.05 8.93
C VAL A 26 -1.66 0.50 9.96
N ALA A 27 -1.27 0.44 11.23
CA ALA A 27 -2.14 -0.04 12.31
C ALA A 27 -3.40 0.83 12.44
N LEU A 28 -3.26 2.16 12.33
CA LEU A 28 -4.37 3.09 12.36
C LEU A 28 -5.31 2.90 11.17
N ALA A 29 -4.77 2.71 9.97
CA ALA A 29 -5.55 2.46 8.76
C ALA A 29 -6.36 1.15 8.86
N ILE A 30 -5.77 0.09 9.40
CA ILE A 30 -6.47 -1.19 9.65
C ILE A 30 -7.59 -1.00 10.68
N LYS A 31 -7.32 -0.27 11.78
CA LYS A 31 -8.34 0.05 12.78
C LYS A 31 -9.49 0.86 12.18
N TYR A 32 -9.17 1.87 11.38
CA TYR A 32 -10.16 2.69 10.67
C TYR A 32 -11.03 1.83 9.74
N ALA A 33 -10.42 0.95 8.93
CA ALA A 33 -11.16 0.05 8.07
C ALA A 33 -12.09 -0.88 8.87
N ARG A 34 -11.62 -1.42 9.99
CA ARG A 34 -12.44 -2.28 10.86
C ARG A 34 -13.64 -1.55 11.45
N VAL A 35 -13.46 -0.32 11.95
CA VAL A 35 -14.57 0.47 12.54
C VAL A 35 -15.61 0.86 11.50
N ASN A 36 -15.18 1.09 10.25
CA ASN A 36 -16.05 1.52 9.16
C ASN A 36 -16.46 0.38 8.22
N GLU A 37 -16.18 -0.87 8.59
CA GLU A 37 -16.49 -2.08 7.81
C GLU A 37 -16.00 -2.00 6.35
N LEU A 38 -14.83 -1.38 6.13
CA LEU A 38 -14.27 -1.20 4.79
C LEU A 38 -13.38 -2.40 4.41
N PRO A 39 -13.59 -3.05 3.24
CA PRO A 39 -12.64 -4.00 2.73
C PRO A 39 -11.30 -3.31 2.42
N ILE A 40 -10.20 -4.01 2.69
CA ILE A 40 -8.84 -3.47 2.53
C ILE A 40 -8.19 -4.03 1.26
N ALA A 41 -7.49 -3.17 0.53
CA ALA A 41 -6.43 -3.58 -0.38
C ALA A 41 -5.10 -2.90 -0.02
N ILE A 42 -4.00 -3.62 -0.22
CA ILE A 42 -2.65 -3.10 0.04
C ILE A 42 -1.95 -2.78 -1.28
N ARG A 43 -1.39 -1.58 -1.41
CA ARG A 43 -0.61 -1.16 -2.57
C ARG A 43 0.86 -0.97 -2.20
N GLY A 44 1.70 -1.87 -2.71
CA GLY A 44 3.13 -1.62 -2.94
C GLY A 44 3.34 -0.97 -4.33
N GLY A 45 3.99 -1.68 -5.26
CA GLY A 45 4.23 -1.18 -6.62
C GLY A 45 2.99 -1.04 -7.53
N GLY A 46 1.88 -1.73 -7.23
CA GLY A 46 0.63 -1.59 -8.01
C GLY A 46 0.60 -2.31 -9.37
N HIS A 47 1.47 -3.31 -9.57
CA HIS A 47 1.64 -4.03 -10.84
C HIS A 47 0.72 -5.25 -11.03
N SER A 48 -0.10 -5.60 -10.04
CA SER A 48 -1.02 -6.74 -10.15
C SER A 48 -2.06 -6.48 -11.26
N PRO A 49 -2.12 -7.31 -12.32
CA PRO A 49 -3.10 -7.15 -13.40
C PRO A 49 -4.52 -7.60 -13.02
N TYR A 50 -4.66 -8.31 -11.90
CA TYR A 50 -5.94 -8.79 -11.36
C TYR A 50 -6.51 -7.85 -10.27
N GLY A 51 -5.81 -6.74 -10.01
CA GLY A 51 -6.24 -5.72 -9.05
C GLY A 51 -6.07 -6.11 -7.59
N ALA A 52 -5.16 -7.04 -7.23
CA ALA A 52 -4.92 -7.39 -5.82
C ALA A 52 -4.56 -6.17 -4.95
N SER A 53 -4.01 -5.11 -5.56
CA SER A 53 -3.67 -3.84 -4.91
C SER A 53 -4.77 -2.79 -4.97
N SER A 54 -6.00 -3.14 -5.33
CA SER A 54 -7.07 -2.20 -5.69
C SER A 54 -8.43 -2.71 -5.22
N ILE A 55 -9.25 -1.85 -4.64
CA ILE A 55 -10.57 -2.22 -4.11
C ILE A 55 -11.59 -1.15 -4.48
N ARG A 56 -12.81 -1.57 -4.81
CA ARG A 56 -13.95 -0.67 -5.02
C ARG A 56 -14.59 -0.39 -3.67
N ASP A 57 -14.93 0.87 -3.40
CA ASP A 57 -15.64 1.33 -2.20
C ASP A 57 -14.96 1.01 -0.85
N GLY A 58 -13.74 0.47 -0.87
CA GLY A 58 -12.94 0.12 0.31
C GLY A 58 -11.80 1.10 0.59
N LEU A 59 -10.91 0.67 1.48
CA LEU A 59 -9.68 1.39 1.84
C LEU A 59 -8.48 0.78 1.10
N VAL A 60 -7.74 1.62 0.39
CA VAL A 60 -6.39 1.27 -0.07
C VAL A 60 -5.37 1.80 0.93
N ILE A 61 -4.54 0.91 1.47
CA ILE A 61 -3.35 1.27 2.25
C ILE A 61 -2.17 1.31 1.27
N ASP A 62 -1.67 2.52 0.98
CA ASP A 62 -0.64 2.78 -0.02
C ASP A 62 0.72 2.99 0.66
N LEU A 63 1.64 2.05 0.42
CA LEU A 63 3.00 2.03 0.99
C LEU A 63 4.01 2.80 0.12
N SER A 64 3.63 3.18 -1.11
CA SER A 64 4.58 3.47 -2.19
C SER A 64 5.28 4.83 -2.06
N ARG A 65 4.79 5.72 -1.18
CA ARG A 65 5.30 7.11 -1.08
C ARG A 65 6.39 7.31 -0.05
N TYR A 66 6.19 6.74 1.14
CA TYR A 66 7.02 7.03 2.31
C TYR A 66 7.75 5.80 2.84
N ILE A 67 7.27 4.59 2.52
CA ILE A 67 7.85 3.31 2.96
C ILE A 67 8.49 2.58 1.76
N ASN A 68 9.20 3.33 0.92
CA ASN A 68 9.82 2.86 -0.33
C ASN A 68 11.36 2.88 -0.32
N GLY A 69 11.96 3.16 0.83
CA GLY A 69 13.42 3.16 1.01
C GLY A 69 13.99 1.80 1.36
N ALA A 70 15.32 1.72 1.38
CA ALA A 70 16.07 0.57 1.87
C ALA A 70 17.30 1.01 2.67
N VAL A 71 17.70 0.21 3.66
CA VAL A 71 18.90 0.41 4.48
C VAL A 71 19.77 -0.83 4.35
N VAL A 72 20.98 -0.66 3.84
CA VAL A 72 21.95 -1.74 3.62
C VAL A 72 22.91 -1.81 4.81
N ASP A 73 23.15 -3.03 5.30
CA ASP A 73 24.22 -3.37 6.23
C ASP A 73 25.30 -4.16 5.48
N PRO A 74 26.40 -3.52 5.05
CA PRO A 74 27.44 -4.18 4.27
C PRO A 74 28.32 -5.12 5.11
N VAL A 75 28.40 -4.91 6.43
CA VAL A 75 29.19 -5.74 7.35
C VAL A 75 28.52 -7.10 7.50
N ASN A 76 27.21 -7.08 7.80
CA ASN A 76 26.42 -8.29 7.95
C ASN A 76 25.86 -8.83 6.62
N LYS A 77 26.07 -8.12 5.51
CA LYS A 77 25.55 -8.46 4.17
C LYS A 77 24.03 -8.63 4.16
N THR A 78 23.31 -7.73 4.86
CA THR A 78 21.84 -7.74 4.91
C THR A 78 21.26 -6.41 4.45
N ILE A 79 19.96 -6.41 4.13
CA ILE A 79 19.23 -5.21 3.75
C ILE A 79 17.85 -5.22 4.41
N ARG A 80 17.41 -4.06 4.89
CA ARG A 80 16.03 -3.82 5.34
C ARG A 80 15.33 -2.97 4.30
N VAL A 81 14.24 -3.47 3.73
CA VAL A 81 13.52 -2.84 2.62
C VAL A 81 12.10 -2.51 3.06
N GLY A 82 11.64 -1.30 2.75
CA GLY A 82 10.26 -0.89 2.98
C GLY A 82 9.30 -1.63 2.05
N GLY A 83 8.09 -1.95 2.55
CA GLY A 83 7.11 -2.74 1.78
C GLY A 83 6.56 -2.05 0.52
N GLY A 84 6.86 -0.77 0.32
CA GLY A 84 6.51 0.00 -0.88
C GLY A 84 7.66 0.18 -1.88
N ALA A 85 8.85 -0.37 -1.62
CA ALA A 85 9.99 -0.25 -2.52
C ALA A 85 9.75 -1.01 -3.84
N ILE A 86 10.21 -0.44 -4.95
CA ILE A 86 10.19 -0.99 -6.31
C ILE A 86 11.44 -0.57 -7.07
#